data_AF-A0A2J7PFF6-F1
#
_entry.id   AF-A0A2J7PFF6-F1
#
_cell.length_a   1.000
_cell.length_b   1.000
_cell.length_c   1.000
_cell.angle_alpha   90.00
_cell.angle_beta   90.00
_cell.angle_gamma   90.00
#
_symmetry.space_group_name_H-M   'P 1'
#
loop_
_entity.id
_entity.type
_entity.pdbx_description
1 polymer ?
#
loop_
_entity_poly.entity_id
_entity_poly.type
_entity_poly.pdbx_seq_one_letter_code
_entity_poly.pdbx_strand_id
1 'polypeptide(L)'
;MLCCCVPGGLTGSEWPCCTLPQVPAGHFVHVARRRRGQVVPEPTKKLQAITRALPPDRQQTVTVLAPQVAPMQTLTPECWVGSTRELLTVDLEKGQGAVGGCGGHHIMHECWGWSLTKLAATHYAPLITKSPVKVVSMVTLVVILAGSVWGITKVTDGLDLTDIVPQNTDEYAFLSAQGQYFGFYNMYAVTQGDFEYPTNQKLLYEYHEAFMRVPNIIKNDDGGLPEFWLSLFRDWLIGLQKAFDRDWSQGSIKQERWFSNASDEGILAYKLLVQTGHVDNPIDKSLVTQVRLVDGEGIINPKAFYNYLSAWASNDAWAYGASQGNLHPEPRPWYHAAEDFELKIPKSAPLVYTQLPFYLHGLGDTQHIIHLIAQVRLLCQKFEERGLPNFPSGIPFLFWEQYLGLRQSLGLALLCALVAVFLVMAVLLLNLWAATLVVLALAAMVMQLLGVIGILGIKLSAIPAVLLIVAVGIGVHFTVHICLVREGT
;
A
#
# COMPACT_ATOMS: atom_id res chain seq x y z
N MET A 1 -24.53 -30.11 -18.61
CA MET A 1 -23.69 -31.12 -19.27
C MET A 1 -24.48 -32.42 -19.31
N LEU A 2 -24.74 -32.92 -20.52
CA LEU A 2 -25.29 -34.25 -20.75
C LEU A 2 -24.23 -35.30 -20.35
N CYS A 3 -24.58 -36.22 -19.46
CA CYS A 3 -23.93 -37.53 -19.41
C CYS A 3 -24.91 -38.55 -19.97
N CYS A 4 -24.60 -39.00 -21.18
CA CYS A 4 -25.20 -40.17 -21.80
C CYS A 4 -24.63 -41.44 -21.16
N CYS A 5 -25.50 -42.36 -20.73
CA CYS A 5 -25.16 -43.79 -20.61
C CYS A 5 -26.27 -44.60 -21.29
N VAL A 6 -25.87 -45.39 -22.28
CA VAL A 6 -26.65 -46.38 -23.05
C VAL A 6 -26.12 -47.77 -22.67
N PRO A 7 -26.93 -48.85 -22.77
CA PRO A 7 -27.08 -49.85 -21.71
C PRO A 7 -26.35 -51.18 -21.96
N GLY A 8 -26.27 -52.00 -20.91
CA GLY A 8 -26.06 -53.45 -21.01
C GLY A 8 -27.06 -54.18 -20.11
N GLY A 9 -28.05 -54.86 -20.71
CA GLY A 9 -28.83 -55.93 -20.06
C GLY A 9 -27.96 -57.17 -19.85
N LEU A 10 -28.30 -58.18 -19.06
CA LEU A 10 -29.55 -58.73 -18.53
C LEU A 10 -29.23 -59.21 -17.09
N THR A 11 -30.09 -59.13 -16.07
CA THR A 11 -31.29 -59.95 -15.85
C THR A 11 -32.02 -59.45 -14.59
N GLY A 12 -33.37 -59.51 -14.59
CA GLY A 12 -34.16 -59.78 -13.37
C GLY A 12 -34.60 -58.61 -12.48
N SER A 13 -35.81 -58.10 -12.77
CA SER A 13 -36.90 -57.73 -11.84
C SER A 13 -36.68 -56.67 -10.73
N GLU A 14 -37.58 -55.66 -10.80
CA GLU A 14 -38.10 -54.79 -9.72
C GLU A 14 -37.40 -53.44 -9.45
N TRP A 15 -38.14 -52.37 -9.78
CA TRP A 15 -37.90 -50.98 -9.35
C TRP A 15 -38.58 -50.73 -7.99
N PRO A 16 -38.04 -49.82 -7.15
CA PRO A 16 -38.95 -48.96 -6.41
C PRO A 16 -38.57 -47.47 -6.41
N CYS A 17 -39.63 -46.67 -6.57
CA CYS A 17 -39.71 -45.23 -6.44
C CYS A 17 -39.35 -44.71 -5.04
N CYS A 18 -38.86 -43.47 -4.99
CA CYS A 18 -38.72 -42.68 -3.77
C CYS A 18 -40.08 -42.31 -3.16
N THR A 19 -40.28 -42.56 -1.87
CA THR A 19 -41.26 -41.86 -1.02
C THR A 19 -40.71 -41.64 0.38
N LEU A 20 -40.94 -40.43 0.89
CA LEU A 20 -40.48 -39.83 2.16
C LEU A 20 -40.78 -40.66 3.44
N PRO A 21 -39.95 -40.53 4.49
CA PRO A 21 -40.13 -41.28 5.73
C PRO A 21 -41.15 -40.64 6.68
N GLN A 22 -41.99 -41.50 7.27
CA GLN A 22 -42.93 -41.19 8.35
C GLN A 22 -42.21 -41.12 9.71
N VAL A 23 -42.65 -40.17 10.55
CA VAL A 23 -42.23 -39.98 11.95
C VAL A 23 -43.12 -40.85 12.86
N PRO A 24 -42.57 -41.63 13.81
CA PRO A 24 -43.37 -42.25 14.86
C PRO A 24 -43.55 -41.32 16.06
N ALA A 25 -44.78 -41.33 16.58
CA ALA A 25 -45.25 -40.53 17.70
C ALA A 25 -45.02 -41.20 19.06
N GLY A 26 -44.84 -40.37 20.10
CA GLY A 26 -45.38 -40.66 21.43
C GLY A 26 -44.40 -40.65 22.60
N HIS A 27 -44.34 -39.54 23.33
CA HIS A 27 -44.69 -39.53 24.76
C HIS A 27 -44.92 -38.08 25.24
N PHE A 28 -46.17 -37.78 25.61
CA PHE A 28 -46.63 -36.52 26.19
C PHE A 28 -46.46 -36.53 27.71
N VAL A 29 -45.97 -35.43 28.27
CA VAL A 29 -46.24 -35.00 29.65
C VAL A 29 -46.67 -33.53 29.62
N HIS A 30 -47.89 -33.26 30.05
CA HIS A 30 -48.48 -31.94 30.36
C HIS A 30 -48.20 -31.64 31.85
N VAL A 31 -47.88 -30.45 32.38
CA VAL A 31 -48.58 -29.14 32.50
C VAL A 31 -47.57 -28.25 33.26
N ALA A 32 -47.32 -26.96 32.96
CA ALA A 32 -47.98 -25.85 33.66
C ALA A 32 -47.58 -24.47 33.10
N ARG A 33 -48.59 -23.62 32.97
CA ARG A 33 -48.54 -22.21 32.58
C ARG A 33 -48.43 -21.36 33.85
N ARG A 34 -47.40 -20.49 33.96
CA ARG A 34 -47.36 -19.41 34.97
C ARG A 34 -47.02 -18.06 34.32
N ARG A 35 -47.68 -17.02 34.85
CA ARG A 35 -47.74 -15.62 34.40
C ARG A 35 -46.50 -14.79 34.81
N ARG A 36 -46.27 -13.72 34.01
CA ARG A 36 -45.68 -12.39 34.30
C ARG A 36 -44.79 -12.22 35.54
N GLY A 37 -43.58 -11.71 35.30
CA GLY A 37 -42.95 -10.71 36.17
C GLY A 37 -41.46 -10.91 36.43
N GLN A 38 -40.69 -9.86 36.14
CA GLN A 38 -39.41 -9.47 36.76
C GLN A 38 -38.09 -9.93 36.11
N VAL A 39 -37.19 -8.95 36.05
CA VAL A 39 -35.99 -8.80 35.21
C VAL A 39 -34.74 -9.26 35.95
N VAL A 40 -33.82 -9.95 35.26
CA VAL A 40 -32.37 -9.83 35.48
C VAL A 40 -31.71 -9.84 34.09
N PRO A 41 -31.04 -8.76 33.64
CA PRO A 41 -30.19 -8.84 32.46
C PRO A 41 -28.89 -9.53 32.87
N GLU A 42 -28.48 -10.57 32.13
CA GLU A 42 -27.07 -10.98 32.16
C GLU A 42 -26.20 -9.76 31.81
N PRO A 43 -25.07 -9.55 32.51
CA PRO A 43 -24.19 -8.44 32.18
C PRO A 43 -23.60 -8.70 30.79
N THR A 44 -24.06 -7.92 29.79
CA THR A 44 -23.35 -7.78 28.52
C THR A 44 -21.90 -7.47 28.84
N LYS A 45 -21.02 -8.43 28.58
CA LYS A 45 -19.58 -8.28 28.75
C LYS A 45 -19.13 -7.27 27.72
N LYS A 46 -19.01 -6.00 28.11
CA LYS A 46 -18.47 -4.93 27.26
C LYS A 46 -17.02 -5.30 26.94
N LEU A 47 -16.79 -5.79 25.71
CA LEU A 47 -15.44 -5.86 25.16
C LEU A 47 -15.07 -4.45 24.74
N GLN A 48 -14.17 -3.84 25.50
CA GLN A 48 -13.65 -2.51 25.22
C GLN A 48 -12.42 -2.70 24.31
N ALA A 49 -12.54 -2.34 23.04
CA ALA A 49 -11.38 -2.21 22.17
C ALA A 49 -10.73 -0.85 22.46
N ILE A 50 -9.51 -0.87 23.01
CA ILE A 50 -8.68 0.33 23.14
C ILE A 50 -7.74 0.33 21.95
N THR A 51 -7.98 1.21 20.97
CA THR A 51 -6.99 1.54 19.95
C THR A 51 -5.88 2.37 20.61
N ARG A 52 -4.70 1.76 20.79
CA ARG A 52 -3.48 2.51 21.09
C ARG A 52 -2.81 2.91 19.77
N ALA A 53 -2.40 4.18 19.68
CA ALA A 53 -1.48 4.63 18.65
C ALA A 53 -0.16 3.84 18.75
N LEU A 54 0.40 3.43 17.61
CA LEU A 54 1.67 2.72 17.55
C LEU A 54 2.81 3.60 18.12
N PRO A 55 3.70 3.06 18.97
CA PRO A 55 4.99 3.68 19.27
C PRO A 55 5.95 3.54 18.07
N PRO A 56 7.04 4.34 18.03
CA PRO A 56 7.87 4.52 16.82
C PRO A 56 8.84 3.38 16.53
N ASP A 57 8.93 2.35 17.37
CA ASP A 57 9.89 1.26 17.19
C ASP A 57 9.24 0.04 16.52
N ARG A 58 9.63 -0.20 15.26
CA ARG A 58 9.13 -1.30 14.42
C ARG A 58 9.77 -2.61 14.87
N GLN A 59 8.99 -3.50 15.48
CA GLN A 59 9.11 -4.96 15.28
C GLN A 59 7.95 -5.71 15.99
N GLN A 60 7.17 -6.44 15.17
CA GLN A 60 6.16 -7.47 15.50
C GLN A 60 4.75 -7.02 15.94
N THR A 61 3.76 -7.44 15.15
CA THR A 61 2.35 -7.60 15.55
C THR A 61 2.14 -9.01 16.09
N VAL A 62 1.83 -9.15 17.38
CA VAL A 62 1.35 -10.41 17.96
C VAL A 62 -0.01 -10.16 18.60
N THR A 63 -1.06 -10.73 18.03
CA THR A 63 -2.38 -10.81 18.66
C THR A 63 -2.37 -12.03 19.58
N VAL A 64 -2.08 -11.84 20.87
CA VAL A 64 -2.18 -12.92 21.87
C VAL A 64 -3.59 -12.91 22.46
N LEU A 65 -4.37 -13.95 22.20
CA LEU A 65 -5.55 -14.28 23.03
C LEU A 65 -5.08 -15.03 24.29
N ALA A 66 -5.59 -14.61 25.45
CA ALA A 66 -5.28 -15.22 26.75
C ALA A 66 -5.64 -16.72 26.79
N PRO A 67 -4.87 -17.58 27.50
CA PRO A 67 -5.08 -19.03 27.49
C PRO A 67 -6.23 -19.46 28.40
N GLN A 68 -6.97 -20.49 28.00
CA GLN A 68 -7.82 -21.29 28.89
C GLN A 68 -7.29 -22.73 28.98
N VAL A 69 -7.28 -23.25 30.20
CA VAL A 69 -6.75 -24.56 30.59
C VAL A 69 -7.88 -25.59 30.70
N ALA A 70 -7.77 -26.67 29.89
CA ALA A 70 -8.15 -28.09 30.06
C ALA A 70 -9.64 -28.52 30.25
N PRO A 71 -10.05 -29.81 30.04
CA PRO A 71 -9.26 -31.01 29.66
C PRO A 71 -9.82 -31.89 28.49
N MET A 72 -8.88 -32.63 27.89
CA MET A 72 -8.89 -34.03 27.41
C MET A 72 -10.21 -34.69 26.95
N GLN A 73 -10.29 -35.01 25.64
CA GLN A 73 -10.84 -36.28 25.13
C GLN A 73 -10.27 -36.60 23.74
N THR A 74 -10.08 -37.89 23.51
CA THR A 74 -9.21 -38.54 22.52
C THR A 74 -9.89 -38.91 21.19
N LEU A 75 -9.05 -39.00 20.15
CA LEU A 75 -9.12 -39.85 18.94
C LEU A 75 -10.10 -39.47 17.81
N THR A 76 -9.53 -38.95 16.71
CA THR A 76 -9.58 -39.47 15.32
C THR A 76 -8.84 -38.51 14.37
N PRO A 77 -7.91 -38.96 13.52
CA PRO A 77 -7.43 -38.17 12.39
C PRO A 77 -8.09 -38.63 11.09
N GLU A 78 -8.87 -37.74 10.47
CA GLU A 78 -9.22 -37.86 9.04
C GLU A 78 -8.17 -37.17 8.16
N CYS A 79 -8.01 -37.77 6.99
CA CYS A 79 -6.91 -37.67 6.05
C CYS A 79 -7.07 -36.48 5.09
N TRP A 80 -6.01 -35.66 4.93
CA TRP A 80 -5.83 -34.76 3.79
C TRP A 80 -4.55 -35.14 3.02
N VAL A 81 -4.78 -35.82 1.89
CA VAL A 81 -4.05 -35.80 0.60
C VAL A 81 -2.52 -35.54 0.63
N GLY A 82 -1.78 -36.61 0.90
CA GLY A 82 -0.92 -37.29 -0.10
C GLY A 82 0.04 -36.46 -0.97
N SER A 83 1.25 -36.25 -0.45
CA SER A 83 2.48 -35.95 -1.20
C SER A 83 3.03 -37.24 -1.85
N THR A 84 3.25 -37.24 -3.17
CA THR A 84 3.79 -38.37 -3.95
C THR A 84 5.31 -38.52 -3.83
N ARG A 85 5.83 -38.66 -2.62
CA ARG A 85 7.27 -38.90 -2.38
C ARG A 85 7.64 -40.18 -1.62
N GLU A 86 6.68 -41.02 -1.26
CA GLU A 86 6.96 -42.28 -0.53
C GLU A 86 6.43 -43.55 -1.22
N LEU A 87 6.72 -43.75 -2.51
CA LEU A 87 6.41 -45.02 -3.18
C LEU A 87 7.56 -45.55 -4.04
N LEU A 88 8.81 -45.35 -3.61
CA LEU A 88 10.00 -45.84 -4.34
C LEU A 88 10.98 -46.68 -3.50
N THR A 89 10.61 -47.12 -2.30
CA THR A 89 11.55 -47.89 -1.47
C THR A 89 10.91 -49.01 -0.66
N VAL A 90 10.21 -49.95 -1.28
CA VAL A 90 10.11 -51.33 -0.76
C VAL A 90 9.85 -52.27 -1.96
N ASP A 91 10.89 -53.01 -2.37
CA ASP A 91 10.83 -54.41 -2.81
C ASP A 91 12.13 -54.75 -3.56
N LEU A 92 13.20 -54.90 -2.78
CA LEU A 92 14.39 -55.65 -3.18
C LEU A 92 14.64 -56.70 -2.08
N GLU A 93 14.75 -57.94 -2.54
CA GLU A 93 15.16 -59.17 -1.84
C GLU A 93 14.10 -60.05 -1.16
N LYS A 94 13.61 -61.06 -1.91
CA LYS A 94 13.83 -62.49 -1.58
C LYS A 94 13.24 -63.42 -2.65
N GLY A 95 14.01 -64.42 -3.08
CA GLY A 95 13.47 -65.63 -3.71
C GLY A 95 14.42 -66.34 -4.67
N GLN A 96 15.24 -67.22 -4.13
CA GLN A 96 16.08 -68.19 -4.84
C GLN A 96 15.29 -69.10 -5.79
N GLY A 97 15.97 -69.62 -6.81
CA GLY A 97 15.38 -70.38 -7.90
C GLY A 97 14.90 -71.80 -7.57
N ALA A 98 14.08 -72.33 -8.47
CA ALA A 98 13.97 -73.75 -8.78
C ALA A 98 13.30 -73.92 -10.15
N VAL A 99 13.83 -74.86 -10.93
CA VAL A 99 13.42 -75.29 -12.27
C VAL A 99 12.09 -76.07 -12.22
N GLY A 100 11.23 -75.93 -13.23
CA GLY A 100 10.10 -76.86 -13.43
C GLY A 100 9.08 -76.48 -14.52
N GLY A 101 9.33 -76.94 -15.75
CA GLY A 101 8.38 -77.61 -16.66
C GLY A 101 6.97 -77.06 -16.98
N CYS A 102 6.80 -76.77 -18.28
CA CYS A 102 5.68 -77.17 -19.16
C CYS A 102 4.27 -76.56 -19.05
N GLY A 103 3.73 -76.22 -20.23
CA GLY A 103 2.31 -76.39 -20.57
C GLY A 103 1.56 -75.10 -20.85
N GLY A 104 1.29 -74.83 -22.14
CA GLY A 104 0.70 -73.58 -22.60
C GLY A 104 -0.82 -73.43 -22.41
N HIS A 105 -1.27 -72.18 -22.54
CA HIS A 105 -2.45 -71.84 -23.32
C HIS A 105 -2.46 -70.32 -23.58
N HIS A 106 -2.56 -69.95 -24.84
CA HIS A 106 -3.03 -68.63 -25.26
C HIS A 106 -4.43 -68.41 -24.69
N ILE A 107 -4.61 -67.41 -23.83
CA ILE A 107 -5.88 -66.69 -23.70
C ILE A 107 -5.54 -65.21 -23.69
N MET A 108 -5.82 -64.54 -24.80
CA MET A 108 -5.91 -63.08 -24.86
C MET A 108 -6.94 -62.62 -23.84
N HIS A 109 -6.51 -61.87 -22.84
CA HIS A 109 -7.36 -60.89 -22.19
C HIS A 109 -6.94 -59.52 -22.70
N GLU A 110 -7.68 -59.03 -23.70
CA GLU A 110 -7.70 -57.61 -24.01
C GLU A 110 -8.30 -56.86 -22.82
N CYS A 111 -7.43 -56.40 -21.91
CA CYS A 111 -7.82 -55.39 -20.96
C CYS A 111 -8.00 -54.07 -21.71
N TRP A 112 -9.25 -53.63 -21.86
CA TRP A 112 -9.63 -52.24 -22.12
C TRP A 112 -9.16 -51.34 -20.96
N GLY A 113 -7.85 -51.14 -20.87
CA GLY A 113 -7.25 -50.09 -20.07
C GLY A 113 -7.25 -48.81 -20.87
N TRP A 114 -8.09 -47.85 -20.50
CA TRP A 114 -7.95 -46.45 -20.92
C TRP A 114 -6.63 -45.91 -20.36
N SER A 115 -5.54 -46.13 -21.09
CA SER A 115 -4.26 -45.49 -20.79
C SER A 115 -4.20 -44.16 -21.54
N LEU A 116 -3.88 -43.07 -20.84
CA LEU A 116 -3.63 -41.76 -21.44
C LEU A 116 -2.55 -41.85 -22.55
N THR A 117 -1.59 -42.77 -22.40
CA THR A 117 -0.57 -43.03 -23.41
C THR A 117 -1.14 -43.68 -24.67
N LYS A 118 -2.09 -44.61 -24.53
CA LYS A 118 -2.78 -45.23 -25.67
C LYS A 118 -3.64 -44.20 -26.39
N LEU A 119 -4.41 -43.39 -25.68
CA LEU A 119 -5.21 -42.31 -26.26
C LEU A 119 -4.34 -41.28 -27.01
N ALA A 120 -3.21 -40.87 -26.42
CA ALA A 120 -2.28 -39.92 -27.03
C ALA A 120 -1.67 -40.48 -28.32
N ALA A 121 -1.28 -41.76 -28.32
CA ALA A 121 -0.68 -42.41 -29.48
C ALA A 121 -1.70 -42.71 -30.58
N THR A 122 -2.91 -43.21 -30.25
CA THR A 122 -3.89 -43.70 -31.24
C THR A 122 -4.78 -42.60 -31.81
N HIS A 123 -5.12 -41.57 -31.04
CA HIS A 123 -6.05 -40.53 -31.47
C HIS A 123 -5.42 -39.14 -31.59
N TYR A 124 -4.59 -38.72 -30.63
CA TYR A 124 -4.05 -37.35 -30.60
C TYR A 124 -2.90 -37.12 -31.61
N ALA A 125 -1.89 -38.01 -31.62
CA ALA A 125 -0.76 -37.93 -32.54
C ALA A 125 -1.14 -37.96 -34.03
N PRO A 126 -2.00 -38.89 -34.51
CA PRO A 126 -2.43 -38.89 -35.92
C PRO A 126 -3.36 -37.73 -36.27
N LEU A 127 -4.03 -37.10 -35.30
CA LEU A 127 -4.84 -35.91 -35.53
C LEU A 127 -3.97 -34.68 -35.77
N ILE A 128 -2.95 -34.44 -34.93
CA ILE A 128 -2.05 -33.27 -35.04
C ILE A 128 -1.11 -33.35 -36.24
N THR A 129 -0.76 -34.55 -36.70
CA THR A 129 0.13 -34.70 -37.86
C THR A 129 -0.52 -34.30 -39.19
N LYS A 130 -1.86 -34.31 -39.29
CA LYS A 130 -2.62 -33.90 -40.48
C LYS A 130 -2.37 -32.42 -40.81
N SER A 131 -1.99 -32.13 -42.05
CA SER A 131 -1.76 -30.76 -42.56
C SER A 131 -2.91 -29.76 -42.29
N PRO A 132 -4.21 -30.08 -42.51
CA PRO A 132 -5.28 -29.13 -42.21
C PRO A 132 -5.36 -28.77 -40.72
N VAL A 133 -5.10 -29.74 -39.83
CA VAL A 133 -5.15 -29.51 -38.37
C VAL A 133 -4.00 -28.61 -37.92
N LYS A 134 -2.80 -28.76 -38.49
CA LYS A 134 -1.66 -27.87 -38.21
C LYS A 134 -1.93 -26.43 -38.62
N VAL A 135 -2.48 -26.22 -39.82
CA VAL A 135 -2.83 -24.88 -40.32
C VAL A 135 -3.88 -24.24 -39.42
N VAL A 136 -4.95 -24.96 -39.09
CA VAL A 136 -6.01 -24.46 -38.19
C VAL A 136 -5.47 -24.13 -36.80
N SER A 137 -4.59 -24.98 -36.23
CA SER A 137 -3.96 -24.73 -34.93
C SER A 137 -3.09 -23.47 -34.95
N MET A 138 -2.25 -23.30 -35.98
CA MET A 138 -1.39 -22.10 -36.10
C MET A 138 -2.22 -20.83 -36.30
N VAL A 139 -3.27 -20.86 -37.12
CA VAL A 139 -4.18 -19.72 -37.29
C VAL A 139 -4.87 -19.39 -35.97
N THR A 140 -5.32 -20.40 -35.22
CA THR A 140 -5.94 -20.20 -33.90
C THR A 140 -4.97 -19.55 -32.91
N LEU A 141 -3.70 -19.99 -32.88
CA LEU A 141 -2.66 -19.40 -32.04
C LEU A 141 -2.43 -17.92 -32.38
N VAL A 142 -2.36 -17.58 -33.68
CA VAL A 142 -2.19 -16.21 -34.14
C VAL A 142 -3.39 -15.33 -33.74
N VAL A 143 -4.61 -15.85 -33.86
CA VAL A 143 -5.83 -15.14 -33.42
C VAL A 143 -5.81 -14.89 -31.91
N ILE A 144 -5.42 -15.89 -31.10
CA ILE A 144 -5.30 -15.75 -29.65
C ILE A 144 -4.23 -14.71 -29.30
N LEU A 145 -3.07 -14.74 -29.96
CA LEU A 145 -2.01 -13.76 -29.75
C LEU A 145 -2.44 -12.35 -30.11
N ALA A 146 -3.14 -12.15 -31.23
CA ALA A 146 -3.70 -10.86 -31.60
C ALA A 146 -4.71 -10.35 -30.56
N GLY A 147 -5.59 -11.24 -30.07
CA GLY A 147 -6.51 -10.92 -28.98
C GLY A 147 -5.79 -10.57 -27.68
N SER A 148 -4.66 -11.21 -27.39
CA SER A 148 -3.84 -10.93 -26.21
C SER A 148 -3.14 -9.59 -26.30
N VAL A 149 -2.57 -9.24 -27.47
CA VAL A 149 -2.01 -7.91 -27.72
C VAL A 149 -3.06 -6.82 -27.53
N TRP A 150 -4.28 -7.04 -28.02
CA TRP A 150 -5.40 -6.14 -27.75
C TRP A 150 -5.72 -6.05 -26.25
N GLY A 151 -5.75 -7.19 -25.54
CA GLY A 151 -5.94 -7.25 -24.09
C GLY A 151 -4.89 -6.47 -23.30
N ILE A 152 -3.62 -6.54 -23.70
CA ILE A 152 -2.52 -5.79 -23.07
C ILE A 152 -2.78 -4.27 -23.07
N THR A 153 -3.38 -3.73 -24.13
CA THR A 153 -3.71 -2.29 -24.21
C THR A 153 -4.78 -1.85 -23.22
N LYS A 154 -5.55 -2.80 -22.67
CA LYS A 154 -6.62 -2.55 -21.70
C LYS A 154 -6.20 -2.75 -20.24
N VAL A 155 -4.97 -3.19 -19.99
CA VAL A 155 -4.47 -3.40 -18.63
C VAL A 155 -4.36 -2.06 -17.90
N THR A 156 -5.11 -1.94 -16.80
CA THR A 156 -5.07 -0.82 -15.85
C THR A 156 -4.22 -1.18 -14.65
N ASP A 157 -3.43 -0.24 -14.12
CA ASP A 157 -2.65 -0.48 -12.90
C ASP A 157 -3.49 -0.20 -11.65
N GLY A 158 -3.25 -0.96 -10.58
CA GLY A 158 -3.87 -0.70 -9.27
C GLY A 158 -4.18 -1.95 -8.46
N LEU A 159 -4.55 -1.74 -7.21
CA LEU A 159 -5.12 -2.72 -6.30
C LEU A 159 -6.00 -1.95 -5.32
N ASP A 160 -7.31 -2.16 -5.39
CA ASP A 160 -8.22 -1.46 -4.48
C ASP A 160 -8.28 -2.23 -3.16
N LEU A 161 -8.40 -1.51 -2.05
CA LEU A 161 -8.53 -2.14 -0.74
C LEU A 161 -9.82 -2.99 -0.66
N THR A 162 -10.84 -2.65 -1.46
CA THR A 162 -12.08 -3.40 -1.61
C THR A 162 -11.87 -4.81 -2.19
N ASP A 163 -10.78 -5.05 -2.92
CA ASP A 163 -10.48 -6.37 -3.52
C ASP A 163 -9.91 -7.36 -2.50
N ILE A 164 -9.42 -6.86 -1.36
CA ILE A 164 -8.81 -7.67 -0.29
C ILE A 164 -9.87 -8.09 0.75
N VAL A 165 -10.90 -7.26 0.93
CA VAL A 165 -11.94 -7.49 1.94
C VAL A 165 -13.00 -8.46 1.40
N PRO A 166 -13.49 -9.43 2.21
CA PRO A 166 -14.51 -10.35 1.77
C PRO A 166 -15.77 -9.64 1.28
N GLN A 167 -16.35 -10.15 0.18
CA GLN A 167 -17.61 -9.65 -0.34
C GLN A 167 -18.73 -9.98 0.67
N ASN A 168 -19.61 -9.01 0.95
CA ASN A 168 -20.70 -9.07 1.93
C ASN A 168 -20.32 -8.81 3.40
N THR A 169 -19.29 -8.01 3.67
CA THR A 169 -19.05 -7.47 5.02
C THR A 169 -19.35 -5.98 5.11
N ASP A 170 -19.60 -5.49 6.33
CA ASP A 170 -19.82 -4.06 6.58
C ASP A 170 -18.59 -3.24 6.21
N GLU A 171 -17.39 -3.80 6.37
CA GLU A 171 -16.12 -3.16 5.96
C GLU A 171 -16.05 -2.98 4.45
N TYR A 172 -16.49 -3.97 3.66
CA TYR A 172 -16.56 -3.84 2.20
C TYR A 172 -17.51 -2.71 1.79
N ALA A 173 -18.69 -2.65 2.42
CA ALA A 173 -19.66 -1.59 2.16
C ALA A 173 -19.12 -0.20 2.54
N PHE A 174 -18.43 -0.10 3.68
CA PHE A 174 -17.79 1.14 4.12
C PHE A 174 -16.69 1.59 3.15
N LEU A 175 -15.77 0.71 2.77
CA LEU A 175 -14.66 1.05 1.87
C LEU A 175 -15.15 1.38 0.46
N SER A 176 -16.17 0.69 -0.03
CA SER A 176 -16.80 0.99 -1.31
C SER A 176 -17.42 2.38 -1.31
N ALA A 177 -18.16 2.74 -0.25
CA ALA A 177 -18.71 4.08 -0.09
C ALA A 177 -17.61 5.14 0.08
N GLN A 178 -16.54 4.84 0.83
CA GLN A 178 -15.40 5.73 1.00
C GLN A 178 -14.71 6.00 -0.35
N GLY A 179 -14.42 4.97 -1.13
CA GLY A 179 -13.80 5.12 -2.46
C GLY A 179 -14.69 5.88 -3.44
N GLN A 180 -16.01 5.67 -3.39
CA GLN A 180 -16.95 6.31 -4.31
C GLN A 180 -17.21 7.79 -3.99
N TYR A 181 -17.37 8.14 -2.70
CA TYR A 181 -17.78 9.48 -2.29
C TYR A 181 -16.64 10.32 -1.69
N PHE A 182 -15.63 9.67 -1.12
CA PHE A 182 -14.60 10.30 -0.28
C PHE A 182 -13.18 10.01 -0.79
N GLY A 183 -12.89 10.40 -2.02
CA GLY A 183 -11.54 10.42 -2.60
C GLY A 183 -10.66 11.56 -2.06
N PHE A 184 -10.68 11.79 -0.74
CA PHE A 184 -9.87 12.80 -0.07
C PHE A 184 -8.69 12.17 0.65
N TYR A 185 -7.53 12.82 0.58
CA TYR A 185 -6.32 12.36 1.25
C TYR A 185 -5.56 13.53 1.85
N ASN A 186 -4.81 13.27 2.92
CA ASN A 186 -3.90 14.27 3.48
C ASN A 186 -2.52 14.08 2.86
N MET A 187 -1.88 15.20 2.55
CA MET A 187 -0.49 15.28 2.12
C MET A 187 0.23 16.28 3.01
N TYR A 188 1.50 16.00 3.29
CA TYR A 188 2.40 16.91 3.96
C TYR A 188 3.60 17.16 3.07
N ALA A 189 3.84 18.41 2.71
CA ALA A 189 5.10 18.80 2.08
C ALA A 189 6.12 19.04 3.19
N VAL A 190 7.12 18.18 3.28
CA VAL A 190 8.13 18.21 4.35
C VAL A 190 9.38 18.91 3.86
N THR A 191 9.92 19.80 4.68
CA THR A 191 11.26 20.39 4.49
C THR A 191 12.24 19.73 5.46
N GLN A 192 13.45 19.43 4.98
CA GLN A 192 14.47 18.71 5.74
C GLN A 192 15.45 19.68 6.45
N GLY A 193 16.41 19.08 7.16
CA GLY A 193 17.58 19.79 7.68
C GLY A 193 18.43 20.36 6.56
N ASP A 194 19.39 21.22 6.92
CA ASP A 194 20.28 21.92 5.98
C ASP A 194 19.65 23.07 5.18
N PHE A 195 18.44 23.49 5.55
CA PHE A 195 17.82 24.71 5.06
C PHE A 195 17.94 25.86 6.07
N GLU A 196 18.49 27.00 5.64
CA GLU A 196 18.53 28.21 6.46
C GLU A 196 17.17 28.95 6.46
N TYR A 197 16.25 28.53 7.33
CA TYR A 197 14.94 29.16 7.48
C TYR A 197 14.99 30.69 7.71
N PRO A 198 15.89 31.26 8.54
CA PRO A 198 15.88 32.69 8.81
C PRO A 198 16.20 33.55 7.58
N THR A 199 17.12 33.11 6.72
CA THR A 199 17.61 33.87 5.56
C THR A 199 16.75 33.64 4.32
N ASN A 200 16.27 32.41 4.11
CA ASN A 200 15.60 32.00 2.87
C ASN A 200 14.07 31.90 2.98
N GLN A 201 13.43 32.74 3.80
CA GLN A 201 11.98 32.73 4.03
C GLN A 201 11.15 32.86 2.73
N LYS A 202 11.61 33.71 1.79
CA LYS A 202 10.93 33.91 0.49
C LYS A 202 10.79 32.61 -0.30
N LEU A 203 11.83 31.76 -0.29
CA LEU A 203 11.80 30.49 -1.00
C LEU A 203 10.73 29.54 -0.44
N LEU A 204 10.50 29.58 0.88
CA LEU A 204 9.46 28.77 1.52
C LEU A 204 8.05 29.24 1.17
N TYR A 205 7.83 30.56 1.09
CA TYR A 205 6.57 31.12 0.58
C TYR A 205 6.32 30.72 -0.88
N GLU A 206 7.33 30.87 -1.75
CA GLU A 206 7.22 30.46 -3.15
C GLU A 206 6.97 28.96 -3.30
N TYR A 207 7.58 28.13 -2.45
CA TYR A 207 7.34 26.69 -2.43
C TYR A 207 5.88 26.37 -2.08
N HIS A 208 5.35 26.99 -1.02
CA HIS A 208 3.95 26.84 -0.63
C HIS A 208 3.01 27.29 -1.76
N GLU A 209 3.22 28.48 -2.33
CA GLU A 209 2.39 29.01 -3.42
C GLU A 209 2.44 28.17 -4.69
N ALA A 210 3.56 27.48 -4.97
CA ALA A 210 3.67 26.66 -6.17
C ALA A 210 2.70 25.47 -6.17
N PHE A 211 2.26 25.01 -5.00
CA PHE A 211 1.22 23.98 -4.87
C PHE A 211 -0.16 24.45 -5.35
N MET A 212 -0.39 25.75 -5.49
CA MET A 212 -1.64 26.31 -6.05
C MET A 212 -1.89 25.84 -7.50
N ARG A 213 -0.82 25.48 -8.21
CA ARG A 213 -0.85 24.96 -9.59
C ARG A 213 -1.29 23.50 -9.68
N VAL A 214 -1.27 22.77 -8.56
CA VAL A 214 -1.69 21.36 -8.52
C VAL A 214 -3.22 21.34 -8.41
N PRO A 215 -3.93 20.75 -9.40
CA PRO A 215 -5.39 20.86 -9.47
C PRO A 215 -6.12 20.07 -8.38
N ASN A 216 -5.50 19.02 -7.85
CA ASN A 216 -6.10 18.14 -6.83
C ASN A 216 -5.95 18.66 -5.40
N ILE A 217 -5.32 19.82 -5.17
CA ILE A 217 -5.19 20.40 -3.83
C ILE A 217 -6.40 21.27 -3.55
N ILE A 218 -7.04 21.05 -2.39
CA ILE A 218 -8.18 21.85 -1.94
C ILE A 218 -7.70 23.27 -1.64
N LYS A 219 -8.46 24.23 -2.17
CA LYS A 219 -8.23 25.66 -2.01
C LYS A 219 -9.30 26.24 -1.09
N ASN A 220 -8.97 27.34 -0.43
CA ASN A 220 -9.94 28.13 0.35
C ASN A 220 -10.96 28.78 -0.60
N ASP A 221 -12.06 29.28 -0.05
CA ASP A 221 -13.13 29.94 -0.81
C ASP A 221 -12.62 31.16 -1.60
N ASP A 222 -11.58 31.83 -1.07
CA ASP A 222 -10.89 32.94 -1.73
C ASP A 222 -9.98 32.51 -2.90
N GLY A 223 -9.88 31.21 -3.17
CA GLY A 223 -8.98 30.61 -4.16
C GLY A 223 -7.52 30.49 -3.70
N GLY A 224 -7.22 30.94 -2.48
CA GLY A 224 -5.92 30.79 -1.82
C GLY A 224 -5.66 29.39 -1.27
N LEU A 225 -4.42 29.14 -0.87
CA LEU A 225 -4.07 27.94 -0.11
C LEU A 225 -4.28 28.19 1.40
N PRO A 226 -4.50 27.14 2.21
CA PRO A 226 -4.47 27.25 3.66
C PRO A 226 -3.18 27.91 4.15
N GLU A 227 -3.27 28.73 5.19
CA GLU A 227 -2.07 29.31 5.81
C GLU A 227 -1.22 28.24 6.50
N PHE A 228 0.11 28.44 6.50
CA PHE A 228 1.06 27.51 7.11
C PHE A 228 1.79 28.18 8.28
N TRP A 229 2.64 27.43 8.97
CA TRP A 229 3.27 27.88 10.22
C TRP A 229 4.04 29.22 10.08
N LEU A 230 4.72 29.47 8.95
CA LEU A 230 5.50 30.71 8.79
C LEU A 230 4.61 31.93 8.55
N SER A 231 3.49 31.79 7.82
CA SER A 231 2.55 32.89 7.62
C SER A 231 1.88 33.26 8.94
N LEU A 232 1.40 32.27 9.70
CA LEU A 232 0.81 32.48 11.02
C LEU A 232 1.81 33.10 12.01
N PHE A 233 3.06 32.60 12.00
CA PHE A 233 4.13 33.14 12.84
C PHE A 233 4.46 34.60 12.49
N ARG A 234 4.55 34.93 11.20
CA ARG A 234 4.78 36.31 10.74
C ARG A 234 3.64 37.21 11.17
N ASP A 235 2.39 36.79 10.96
CA ASP A 235 1.23 37.64 11.20
C ASP A 235 1.02 37.90 12.70
N TRP A 236 1.36 36.93 13.56
CA TRP A 236 1.48 37.12 15.01
C TRP A 236 2.51 38.19 15.37
N LEU A 237 3.71 38.13 14.80
CA LEU A 237 4.76 39.14 15.04
C LEU A 237 4.36 40.54 14.53
N ILE A 238 3.61 40.62 13.42
CA ILE A 238 3.05 41.89 12.94
C ILE A 238 2.04 42.45 13.95
N GLY A 239 1.20 41.61 14.55
CA GLY A 239 0.29 41.98 15.62
C GLY A 239 1.03 42.56 16.83
N LEU A 240 2.07 41.86 17.29
CA LEU A 240 2.93 42.31 18.40
C LEU A 240 3.64 43.63 18.09
N GLN A 241 4.17 43.81 16.88
CA GLN A 241 4.80 45.06 16.47
C GLN A 241 3.80 46.22 16.51
N LYS A 242 2.54 46.02 16.08
CA LYS A 242 1.49 47.05 16.16
C LYS A 242 1.15 47.42 17.60
N ALA A 243 1.06 46.43 18.50
CA ALA A 243 0.82 46.67 19.92
C ALA A 243 1.98 47.46 20.55
N PHE A 244 3.23 47.10 20.22
CA PHE A 244 4.41 47.83 20.65
C PHE A 244 4.41 49.28 20.15
N ASP A 245 4.18 49.50 18.86
CA ASP A 245 4.20 50.84 18.26
C ASP A 245 3.13 51.75 18.89
N ARG A 246 1.95 51.20 19.20
CA ARG A 246 0.89 51.89 19.93
C ARG A 246 1.36 52.29 21.34
N ASP A 247 1.90 51.36 22.11
CA ASP A 247 2.30 51.60 23.49
C ASP A 247 3.54 52.51 23.58
N TRP A 248 4.41 52.47 22.59
CA TRP A 248 5.54 53.38 22.42
C TRP A 248 5.06 54.80 22.14
N SER A 249 4.08 54.98 21.24
CA SER A 249 3.50 56.29 20.92
C SER A 249 2.79 56.95 22.11
N GLN A 250 2.21 56.14 23.01
CA GLN A 250 1.55 56.59 24.24
C GLN A 250 2.54 56.86 25.38
N GLY A 251 3.81 56.46 25.22
CA GLY A 251 4.84 56.58 26.25
C GLY A 251 4.72 55.56 27.39
N SER A 252 3.90 54.51 27.22
CA SER A 252 3.72 53.40 28.15
C SER A 252 4.94 52.48 28.19
N ILE A 253 5.69 52.42 27.09
CA ILE A 253 6.98 51.73 26.99
C ILE A 253 8.07 52.74 26.63
N LYS A 254 9.19 52.71 27.36
CA LYS A 254 10.42 53.46 27.06
C LYS A 254 11.58 52.49 26.90
N GLN A 255 12.69 52.97 26.35
CA GLN A 255 13.89 52.17 26.08
C GLN A 255 14.43 51.43 27.31
N GLU A 256 14.32 52.01 28.51
CA GLU A 256 14.87 51.39 29.72
C GLU A 256 13.86 50.59 30.53
N ARG A 257 12.57 50.97 30.46
CA ARG A 257 11.50 50.41 31.29
C ARG A 257 10.15 50.55 30.60
N TRP A 258 9.25 49.63 30.92
CA TRP A 258 7.82 49.78 30.68
C TRP A 258 7.12 50.21 31.98
N PHE A 259 5.97 50.87 31.82
CA PHE A 259 5.12 51.31 32.92
C PHE A 259 3.93 50.35 33.08
N SER A 260 3.22 50.44 34.21
CA SER A 260 2.08 49.55 34.52
C SER A 260 0.88 49.71 33.58
N ASN A 261 0.86 50.76 32.77
CA ASN A 261 -0.16 51.01 31.74
C ASN A 261 0.19 50.40 30.38
N ALA A 262 1.31 49.68 30.25
CA ALA A 262 1.69 48.98 29.02
C ALA A 262 0.82 47.72 28.83
N SER A 263 0.50 47.40 27.57
CA SER A 263 -0.22 46.18 27.23
C SER A 263 0.70 44.96 27.33
N ASP A 264 0.14 43.80 27.68
CA ASP A 264 0.86 42.53 27.76
C ASP A 264 1.57 42.20 26.44
N GLU A 265 0.86 42.34 25.31
CA GLU A 265 1.41 42.17 23.95
C GLU A 265 2.55 43.17 23.65
N GLY A 266 2.43 44.43 24.09
CA GLY A 266 3.48 45.44 23.93
C GLY A 266 4.73 45.12 24.75
N ILE A 267 4.57 44.59 25.98
CA ILE A 267 5.68 44.14 26.82
C ILE A 267 6.35 42.92 26.19
N LEU A 268 5.59 41.95 25.70
CA LEU A 268 6.13 40.80 24.96
C LEU A 268 6.91 41.22 23.72
N ALA A 269 6.34 42.11 22.91
CA ALA A 269 7.02 42.66 21.74
C ALA A 269 8.32 43.38 22.09
N TYR A 270 8.32 44.16 23.18
CA TYR A 270 9.54 44.79 23.70
C TYR A 270 10.59 43.74 24.09
N LYS A 271 10.21 42.67 24.81
CA LYS A 271 11.13 41.58 25.18
C LYS A 271 11.75 40.92 23.93
N LEU A 272 10.98 40.76 22.86
CA LEU A 272 11.46 40.20 21.60
C LEU A 272 12.40 41.16 20.85
N LEU A 273 12.07 42.45 20.77
CA LEU A 273 12.87 43.45 20.05
C LEU A 273 14.28 43.64 20.64
N VAL A 274 14.43 43.45 21.95
CA VAL A 274 15.72 43.56 22.66
C VAL A 274 16.65 42.36 22.38
N GLN A 275 16.13 41.26 21.83
CA GLN A 275 16.95 40.07 21.57
C GLN A 275 17.93 40.29 20.41
N THR A 276 19.21 40.00 20.65
CA THR A 276 20.25 40.07 19.62
C THR A 276 20.30 38.81 18.74
N GLY A 277 19.84 37.67 19.28
CA GLY A 277 19.96 36.34 18.66
C GLY A 277 21.27 35.61 18.94
N HIS A 278 22.24 36.24 19.60
CA HIS A 278 23.49 35.62 20.04
C HIS A 278 23.35 35.02 21.44
N VAL A 279 24.03 33.90 21.69
CA VAL A 279 23.96 33.22 23.00
C VAL A 279 24.82 33.96 24.05
N ASP A 280 25.97 34.49 23.64
CA ASP A 280 26.93 35.14 24.55
C ASP A 280 26.48 36.54 25.00
N ASN A 281 25.90 37.32 24.09
CA ASN A 281 25.33 38.63 24.38
C ASN A 281 23.86 38.69 23.94
N PRO A 282 22.92 38.14 24.73
CA PRO A 282 21.54 37.91 24.27
C PRO A 282 20.67 39.16 24.17
N ILE A 283 21.03 40.24 24.86
CA ILE A 283 20.14 41.39 25.13
C ILE A 283 20.86 42.69 24.78
N ASP A 284 20.22 43.53 23.98
CA ASP A 284 20.65 44.90 23.72
C ASP A 284 19.43 45.83 23.60
N LYS A 285 19.25 46.72 24.59
CA LYS A 285 18.10 47.63 24.63
C LYS A 285 18.16 48.72 23.56
N SER A 286 19.32 48.99 22.96
CA SER A 286 19.44 49.96 21.87
C SER A 286 18.69 49.51 20.61
N LEU A 287 18.51 48.20 20.43
CA LEU A 287 17.84 47.59 19.27
C LEU A 287 16.36 47.96 19.16
N VAL A 288 15.70 48.31 20.27
CA VAL A 288 14.27 48.64 20.32
C VAL A 288 13.88 49.75 19.35
N THR A 289 14.79 50.69 19.08
CA THR A 289 14.56 51.81 18.14
C THR A 289 15.12 51.55 16.74
N GLN A 290 16.00 50.57 16.58
CA GLN A 290 16.75 50.32 15.34
C GLN A 290 16.17 49.15 14.54
N VAL A 291 15.52 48.21 15.21
CA VAL A 291 15.09 46.92 14.67
C VAL A 291 13.56 46.84 14.72
N ARG A 292 12.98 46.15 13.73
CA ARG A 292 11.58 45.71 13.76
C ARG A 292 11.53 44.18 13.75
N LEU A 293 10.46 43.62 14.29
CA LEU A 293 10.25 42.17 14.31
C LEU A 293 10.06 41.61 12.89
N VAL A 294 9.29 42.32 12.08
CA VAL A 294 9.02 42.02 10.67
C VAL A 294 9.31 43.27 9.84
N ASP A 295 9.99 43.10 8.71
CA ASP A 295 10.31 44.18 7.80
C ASP A 295 9.10 44.60 6.93
N GLY A 296 9.28 45.62 6.09
CA GLY A 296 8.23 46.09 5.17
C GLY A 296 7.90 45.11 4.04
N GLU A 297 8.76 44.12 3.78
CA GLU A 297 8.56 43.07 2.77
C GLU A 297 7.88 41.82 3.36
N GLY A 298 7.61 41.80 4.67
CA GLY A 298 7.01 40.66 5.37
C GLY A 298 8.00 39.56 5.75
N ILE A 299 9.30 39.85 5.79
CA ILE A 299 10.35 38.93 6.25
C ILE A 299 10.61 39.16 7.73
N ILE A 300 10.63 38.07 8.48
CA ILE A 300 10.93 38.09 9.92
C ILE A 300 12.43 38.35 10.08
N ASN A 301 12.82 39.20 11.05
CA ASN A 301 14.23 39.50 11.26
C ASN A 301 15.06 38.22 11.49
N PRO A 302 16.07 37.94 10.64
CA PRO A 302 16.81 36.68 10.66
C PRO A 302 17.67 36.51 11.91
N LYS A 303 18.12 37.61 12.54
CA LYS A 303 19.08 37.56 13.66
C LYS A 303 18.53 36.80 14.86
N ALA A 304 17.29 37.12 15.26
CA ALA A 304 16.63 36.56 16.44
C ALA A 304 15.46 35.62 16.09
N PHE A 305 15.39 35.13 14.85
CA PHE A 305 14.32 34.26 14.36
C PHE A 305 13.99 33.08 15.30
N TYR A 306 15.01 32.36 15.78
CA TYR A 306 14.81 31.20 16.66
C TYR A 306 14.45 31.56 18.11
N ASN A 307 14.69 32.80 18.55
CA ASN A 307 14.18 33.31 19.82
C ASN A 307 12.69 33.68 19.68
N TYR A 308 12.31 34.25 18.54
CA TYR A 308 10.92 34.55 18.22
C TYR A 308 10.10 33.27 18.07
N LEU A 309 10.69 32.22 17.49
CA LEU A 309 10.05 30.92 17.32
C LEU A 309 9.72 30.24 18.65
N SER A 310 10.64 30.27 19.63
CA SER A 310 10.37 29.76 20.99
C SER A 310 9.21 30.50 21.67
N ALA A 311 9.16 31.83 21.48
CA ALA A 311 8.10 32.64 22.05
C ALA A 311 6.76 32.35 21.36
N TRP A 312 6.73 32.27 20.04
CA TRP A 312 5.50 31.99 19.29
C TRP A 312 4.91 30.61 19.64
N ALA A 313 5.72 29.55 19.57
CA ALA A 313 5.25 28.18 19.80
C ALA A 313 4.62 27.98 21.20
N SER A 314 5.05 28.77 22.19
CA SER A 314 4.59 28.66 23.58
C SER A 314 3.42 29.61 23.90
N ASN A 315 3.46 30.84 23.37
CA ASN A 315 2.50 31.90 23.72
C ASN A 315 1.30 31.95 22.78
N ASP A 316 1.44 31.45 21.54
CA ASP A 316 0.34 31.30 20.58
C ASP A 316 0.12 29.83 20.24
N ALA A 317 -0.22 29.05 21.28
CA ALA A 317 -0.43 27.61 21.17
C ALA A 317 -1.57 27.25 20.19
N TRP A 318 -2.54 28.14 20.00
CA TRP A 318 -3.65 27.93 19.06
C TRP A 318 -3.19 28.02 17.62
N ALA A 319 -2.46 29.08 17.23
CA ALA A 319 -1.93 29.17 15.88
C ALA A 319 -0.87 28.10 15.60
N TYR A 320 -0.02 27.78 16.60
CA TYR A 320 0.95 26.71 16.48
C TYR A 320 0.26 25.35 16.23
N GLY A 321 -0.76 25.01 17.01
CA GLY A 321 -1.54 23.78 16.83
C GLY A 321 -2.31 23.74 15.51
N ALA A 322 -2.94 24.86 15.12
CA ALA A 322 -3.69 24.97 13.87
C ALA A 322 -2.80 24.83 12.63
N SER A 323 -1.54 25.31 12.70
CA SER A 323 -0.59 25.23 11.59
C SER A 323 -0.23 23.80 11.18
N GLN A 324 -0.37 22.84 12.10
CA GLN A 324 0.11 21.46 11.96
C GLN A 324 1.57 21.36 11.47
N GLY A 325 2.39 22.38 11.76
CA GLY A 325 3.75 22.54 11.24
C GLY A 325 4.75 21.49 11.74
N ASN A 326 4.42 20.83 12.87
CA ASN A 326 5.21 19.78 13.52
C ASN A 326 6.72 20.08 13.49
N LEU A 327 7.10 21.19 14.12
CA LEU A 327 8.45 21.73 14.07
C LEU A 327 9.38 20.87 14.92
N HIS A 328 10.39 20.26 14.30
CA HIS A 328 11.36 19.40 14.95
C HIS A 328 12.79 19.91 14.72
N PRO A 329 13.65 19.98 15.74
CA PRO A 329 13.35 19.72 17.17
C PRO A 329 12.33 20.72 17.71
N GLU A 330 11.54 20.27 18.68
CA GLU A 330 10.49 21.11 19.28
C GLU A 330 11.08 22.42 19.81
N PRO A 331 10.47 23.58 19.49
CA PRO A 331 10.90 24.87 20.02
C PRO A 331 10.94 24.85 21.55
N ARG A 332 11.93 25.52 22.13
CA ARG A 332 12.07 25.54 23.59
C ARG A 332 10.88 26.29 24.20
N PRO A 333 10.20 25.70 25.21
CA PRO A 333 9.05 26.35 25.82
C PRO A 333 9.49 27.59 26.61
N TRP A 334 8.79 28.70 26.40
CA TRP A 334 8.98 29.95 27.15
C TRP A 334 7.66 30.72 27.21
N TYR A 335 7.10 30.82 28.42
CA TYR A 335 5.82 31.48 28.65
C TYR A 335 6.04 32.91 29.11
N HIS A 336 5.34 33.83 28.45
CA HIS A 336 5.37 35.24 28.80
C HIS A 336 4.55 35.50 30.06
N ALA A 337 5.11 36.35 30.92
CA ALA A 337 4.36 37.05 31.96
C ALA A 337 4.75 38.54 31.94
N ALA A 338 3.77 39.43 31.99
CA ALA A 338 3.98 40.88 32.05
C ALA A 338 4.74 41.32 33.32
N GLU A 339 4.54 40.61 34.42
CA GLU A 339 5.14 40.90 35.73
C GLU A 339 6.61 40.51 35.81
N ASP A 340 7.05 39.61 34.93
CA ASP A 340 8.42 39.13 34.87
C ASP A 340 9.31 40.14 34.12
N PHE A 341 10.39 40.59 34.76
CA PHE A 341 11.35 41.51 34.18
C PHE A 341 12.53 40.80 33.49
N GLU A 342 12.56 39.45 33.50
CA GLU A 342 13.56 38.70 32.76
C GLU A 342 13.39 38.92 31.25
N LEU A 343 14.47 39.41 30.63
CA LEU A 343 14.51 39.70 29.20
C LEU A 343 15.08 38.54 28.39
N LYS A 344 15.70 37.53 29.02
CA LYS A 344 16.39 36.46 28.30
C LYS A 344 15.39 35.45 27.76
N ILE A 345 15.33 35.31 26.43
CA ILE A 345 14.50 34.28 25.78
C ILE A 345 15.39 33.13 25.33
N PRO A 346 15.08 31.87 25.70
CA PRO A 346 15.89 30.73 25.30
C PRO A 346 15.85 30.55 23.77
N LYS A 347 17.01 30.52 23.12
CA LYS A 347 17.11 30.28 21.68
C LYS A 347 16.79 28.82 21.35
N SER A 348 15.86 28.59 20.42
CA SER A 348 15.55 27.25 19.91
C SER A 348 16.67 26.74 18.99
N ALA A 349 16.79 25.41 18.89
CA ALA A 349 17.71 24.79 17.94
C ALA A 349 17.22 25.01 16.49
N PRO A 350 18.12 24.99 15.49
CA PRO A 350 17.72 25.03 14.09
C PRO A 350 16.75 23.91 13.73
N LEU A 351 15.76 24.23 12.89
CA LEU A 351 14.75 23.27 12.47
C LEU A 351 15.36 22.24 11.51
N VAL A 352 15.13 20.97 11.79
CA VAL A 352 15.57 19.81 11.00
C VAL A 352 14.40 19.19 10.24
N TYR A 353 13.18 19.36 10.73
CA TYR A 353 11.98 18.88 10.07
C TYR A 353 10.85 19.87 10.31
N THR A 354 10.18 20.27 9.22
CA THR A 354 8.91 20.97 9.28
C THR A 354 8.00 20.41 8.22
N GLN A 355 6.68 20.51 8.41
CA GLN A 355 5.72 20.03 7.44
C GLN A 355 4.68 21.10 7.12
N LEU A 356 4.24 21.12 5.86
CA LEU A 356 3.19 22.01 5.38
C LEU A 356 1.98 21.13 5.01
N PRO A 357 0.84 21.25 5.70
CA PRO A 357 -0.32 20.41 5.48
C PRO A 357 -1.09 20.82 4.21
N PHE A 358 -1.48 19.82 3.41
CA PHE A 358 -2.34 19.98 2.25
C PHE A 358 -3.42 18.89 2.24
N TYR A 359 -4.60 19.25 1.75
CA TYR A 359 -5.69 18.31 1.52
C TYR A 359 -5.86 18.07 0.02
N LEU A 360 -5.96 16.81 -0.35
CA LEU A 360 -6.14 16.34 -1.71
C LEU A 360 -7.59 15.94 -1.93
N HIS A 361 -8.12 16.19 -3.14
CA HIS A 361 -9.47 15.79 -3.54
C HIS A 361 -9.51 15.15 -4.93
N GLY A 362 -10.59 14.42 -5.20
CA GLY A 362 -10.86 13.83 -6.50
C GLY A 362 -9.95 12.64 -6.84
N LEU A 363 -9.42 11.94 -5.84
CA LEU A 363 -8.48 10.84 -6.00
C LEU A 363 -9.17 9.46 -5.90
N GLY A 364 -10.17 9.22 -6.76
CA GLY A 364 -10.87 7.93 -6.81
C GLY A 364 -10.21 6.87 -7.69
N ASP A 365 -9.31 7.28 -8.60
CA ASP A 365 -8.70 6.39 -9.58
C ASP A 365 -7.17 6.38 -9.46
N THR A 366 -6.59 5.20 -9.66
CA THR A 366 -5.15 4.97 -9.51
C THR A 366 -4.34 5.81 -10.51
N GLN A 367 -4.82 6.00 -11.74
CA GLN A 367 -4.09 6.80 -12.73
C GLN A 367 -4.01 8.28 -12.32
N HIS A 368 -5.08 8.82 -11.75
CA HIS A 368 -5.09 10.18 -11.22
C HIS A 368 -4.14 10.35 -10.04
N ILE A 369 -4.09 9.35 -9.14
CA ILE A 369 -3.14 9.34 -8.01
C ILE A 369 -1.69 9.30 -8.51
N ILE A 370 -1.38 8.43 -9.47
CA ILE A 370 -0.02 8.32 -10.05
C ILE A 370 0.39 9.64 -10.71
N HIS A 371 -0.51 10.27 -11.47
CA HIS A 371 -0.25 11.56 -12.10
C HIS A 371 0.00 12.67 -11.08
N LEU A 372 -0.80 12.72 -10.01
CA LEU A 372 -0.59 13.66 -8.90
C LEU A 372 0.78 13.46 -8.25
N ILE A 373 1.14 12.20 -7.92
CA ILE A 373 2.43 11.89 -7.28
C ILE A 373 3.57 12.36 -8.19
N ALA A 374 3.51 12.08 -9.49
CA ALA A 374 4.52 12.53 -10.45
C ALA A 374 4.63 14.06 -10.48
N GLN A 375 3.51 14.79 -10.53
CA GLN A 375 3.51 16.25 -10.52
C GLN A 375 4.11 16.84 -9.24
N VAL A 376 3.74 16.31 -8.08
CA VAL A 376 4.25 16.77 -6.79
C VAL A 376 5.74 16.44 -6.64
N ARG A 377 6.19 15.25 -7.04
CA ARG A 377 7.62 14.87 -7.02
C ARG A 377 8.46 15.79 -7.91
N LEU A 378 7.98 16.12 -9.12
CA LEU A 378 8.64 17.08 -10.01
C LEU A 378 8.71 18.48 -9.40
N LEU A 379 7.65 18.91 -8.72
CA LEU A 379 7.63 20.20 -8.03
C LEU A 379 8.66 20.22 -6.90
N CYS A 380 8.70 19.18 -6.07
CA CYS A 380 9.66 19.03 -4.99
C CYS A 380 11.11 19.06 -5.50
N GLN A 381 11.40 18.29 -6.57
CA GLN A 381 12.71 18.27 -7.21
C GLN A 381 13.14 19.65 -7.70
N LYS A 382 12.22 20.42 -8.31
CA LYS A 382 12.50 21.78 -8.78
C LYS A 382 12.93 22.73 -7.64
N PHE A 383 12.34 22.59 -6.45
CA PHE A 383 12.72 23.41 -5.29
C PHE A 383 13.95 22.88 -4.55
N GLU A 384 14.20 21.57 -4.62
CA GLU A 384 15.43 20.95 -4.16
C GLU A 384 16.64 21.48 -4.93
N GLU A 385 16.54 21.61 -6.27
CA GLU A 385 17.55 22.25 -7.12
C GLU A 385 17.80 23.74 -6.79
N ARG A 386 16.83 24.42 -6.16
CA ARG A 386 16.94 25.81 -5.70
C ARG A 386 17.52 25.94 -4.29
N GLY A 387 17.87 24.83 -3.64
CA GLY A 387 18.44 24.81 -2.29
C GLY A 387 17.42 24.67 -1.16
N LEU A 388 16.21 24.14 -1.44
CA LEU A 388 15.24 23.74 -0.42
C LEU A 388 15.12 22.21 -0.38
N PRO A 389 15.87 21.51 0.48
CA PRO A 389 15.70 20.07 0.70
C PRO A 389 14.27 19.74 1.15
N ASN A 390 13.52 19.01 0.32
CA ASN A 390 12.11 18.78 0.57
C ASN A 390 11.62 17.45 -0.03
N PHE A 391 10.52 16.92 0.50
CA PHE A 391 9.84 15.76 -0.05
C PHE A 391 8.35 15.73 0.34
N PRO A 392 7.49 15.14 -0.50
CA PRO A 392 6.10 14.89 -0.14
C PRO A 392 5.98 13.65 0.76
N SER A 393 5.05 13.73 1.70
CA SER A 393 4.66 12.65 2.61
C SER A 393 3.14 12.52 2.63
N GLY A 394 2.64 11.31 2.83
CA GLY A 394 1.20 11.03 2.88
C GLY A 394 0.87 9.62 2.39
N ILE A 395 -0.36 9.19 2.66
CA ILE A 395 -0.87 7.86 2.27
C ILE A 395 -0.73 7.61 0.76
N PRO A 396 -1.09 8.56 -0.13
CA PRO A 396 -0.92 8.36 -1.58
C PRO A 396 0.53 8.04 -1.97
N PHE A 397 1.49 8.79 -1.43
CA PHE A 397 2.92 8.61 -1.72
C PHE A 397 3.46 7.29 -1.16
N LEU A 398 2.99 6.84 0.00
CA LEU A 398 3.45 5.58 0.60
C LEU A 398 2.99 4.34 -0.18
N PHE A 399 1.74 4.32 -0.67
CA PHE A 399 1.16 3.10 -1.26
C PHE A 399 1.15 3.10 -2.79
N TRP A 400 0.94 4.24 -3.44
CA TRP A 400 0.78 4.29 -4.91
C TRP A 400 2.08 4.60 -5.67
N GLU A 401 3.14 5.04 -4.99
CA GLU A 401 4.42 5.35 -5.64
C GLU A 401 5.04 4.14 -6.36
N GLN A 402 4.78 2.91 -5.87
CA GLN A 402 5.23 1.68 -6.53
C GLN A 402 4.73 1.53 -7.99
N TYR A 403 3.60 2.16 -8.34
CA TYR A 403 3.03 2.03 -9.68
C TYR A 403 3.75 2.89 -10.73
N LEU A 404 4.51 3.92 -10.33
CA LEU A 404 5.27 4.77 -11.27
C LEU A 404 6.27 3.96 -12.10
N GLY A 405 6.97 3.01 -11.47
CA GLY A 405 8.00 2.18 -12.09
C GLY A 405 7.56 0.76 -12.43
N LEU A 406 6.30 0.36 -12.12
CA LEU A 406 5.87 -1.04 -12.16
C LEU A 406 6.00 -1.67 -13.55
N ARG A 407 5.48 -1.01 -14.59
CA ARG A 407 5.50 -1.54 -15.96
C ARG A 407 6.92 -1.69 -16.51
N GLN A 408 7.79 -0.72 -16.24
CA GLN A 408 9.19 -0.75 -16.66
C GLN A 408 9.96 -1.86 -15.93
N SER A 409 9.75 -1.98 -14.62
CA SER A 409 10.38 -3.02 -13.79
C SER A 409 9.93 -4.42 -14.20
N LEU A 410 8.62 -4.61 -14.48
CA LEU A 410 8.08 -5.86 -14.98
C LEU A 410 8.66 -6.23 -16.34
N GLY A 411 8.71 -5.28 -17.28
CA GLY A 411 9.29 -5.50 -18.61
C GLY A 411 10.76 -5.93 -18.53
N LEU A 412 11.55 -5.25 -17.70
CA LEU A 412 12.96 -5.61 -17.46
C LEU A 412 13.10 -6.98 -16.80
N ALA A 413 12.29 -7.28 -15.78
CA ALA A 413 12.34 -8.56 -15.08
C ALA A 413 11.98 -9.73 -16.01
N LEU A 414 10.95 -9.59 -16.84
CA LEU A 414 10.56 -10.60 -17.83
C LEU A 414 11.64 -10.79 -18.90
N LEU A 415 12.24 -9.70 -19.39
CA LEU A 415 13.35 -9.78 -20.34
C LEU A 415 14.54 -10.55 -19.75
N CYS A 416 14.98 -10.20 -18.54
CA CYS A 416 16.05 -10.90 -17.84
C CYS A 416 15.73 -12.39 -17.62
N ALA A 417 14.48 -12.71 -17.23
CA ALA A 417 14.05 -14.11 -17.06
C ALA A 417 14.10 -14.90 -18.37
N LEU A 418 13.60 -14.34 -19.47
CA LEU A 418 13.64 -14.99 -20.78
C LEU A 418 15.07 -15.18 -21.31
N VAL A 419 15.96 -14.20 -21.09
CA VAL A 419 17.38 -14.31 -21.44
C VAL A 419 18.07 -15.40 -20.61
N ALA A 420 17.81 -15.47 -19.30
CA ALA A 420 18.36 -16.53 -18.46
C ALA A 420 17.90 -17.92 -18.93
N VAL A 421 16.61 -18.08 -19.23
CA VAL A 421 16.07 -19.32 -19.80
C VAL A 421 16.72 -19.64 -21.14
N PHE A 422 16.90 -18.66 -22.03
CA PHE A 422 17.58 -18.87 -23.31
C PHE A 422 18.99 -19.45 -23.12
N LEU A 423 19.79 -18.85 -22.22
CA LEU A 423 21.16 -19.29 -21.96
C LEU A 423 21.21 -20.72 -21.41
N VAL A 424 20.36 -21.03 -20.42
CA VAL A 424 20.28 -22.38 -19.83
C VAL A 424 19.83 -23.40 -20.88
N MET A 425 18.81 -23.07 -21.69
CA MET A 425 18.30 -23.98 -22.72
C MET A 425 19.28 -24.18 -23.88
N ALA A 426 20.03 -23.15 -24.26
CA ALA A 426 21.06 -23.26 -25.30
C ALA A 426 22.19 -24.21 -24.87
N VAL A 427 22.58 -24.18 -23.59
CA VAL A 427 23.57 -25.11 -23.03
C VAL A 427 23.01 -26.53 -22.90
N LEU A 428 21.79 -26.68 -22.40
CA LEU A 428 21.19 -27.99 -22.14
C LEU A 428 20.83 -28.75 -23.42
N LEU A 429 20.29 -28.06 -24.43
CA LEU A 429 19.93 -28.67 -25.72
C LEU A 429 21.09 -28.69 -26.73
N LEU A 430 22.20 -27.99 -26.44
CA LEU A 430 23.32 -27.77 -27.38
C LEU A 430 22.87 -27.29 -28.78
N ASN A 431 21.69 -26.69 -28.89
CA ASN A 431 21.05 -26.29 -30.13
C ASN A 431 20.37 -24.92 -29.99
N LEU A 432 20.99 -23.89 -30.58
CA LEU A 432 20.51 -22.52 -30.50
C LEU A 432 19.14 -22.32 -31.18
N TRP A 433 18.84 -23.08 -32.23
CA TRP A 433 17.54 -22.99 -32.92
C TRP A 433 16.41 -23.52 -32.04
N ALA A 434 16.63 -24.69 -31.41
CA ALA A 434 15.65 -25.27 -30.49
C ALA A 434 15.42 -24.36 -29.27
N ALA A 435 16.50 -23.84 -28.67
CA ALA A 435 16.42 -22.89 -27.56
C ALA A 435 15.66 -21.61 -27.93
N THR A 436 15.88 -21.07 -29.13
CA THR A 436 15.15 -19.88 -29.62
C THR A 436 13.65 -20.15 -29.77
N LEU A 437 13.26 -21.31 -30.32
CA LEU A 437 11.85 -21.70 -30.45
C LEU A 437 11.17 -21.86 -29.09
N VAL A 438 11.86 -22.44 -28.11
CA VAL A 438 11.35 -22.55 -26.72
C VAL A 438 11.11 -21.18 -26.12
N VAL A 439 12.06 -20.26 -26.22
CA VAL A 439 11.94 -18.91 -25.66
C VAL A 439 10.84 -18.11 -26.37
N LEU A 440 10.69 -18.25 -27.69
CA LEU A 440 9.59 -17.63 -28.43
C LEU A 440 8.22 -18.16 -27.96
N ALA A 441 8.10 -19.47 -27.71
CA ALA A 441 6.88 -20.05 -27.17
C ALA A 441 6.58 -19.55 -25.74
N LEU A 442 7.59 -19.38 -24.90
CA LEU A 442 7.43 -18.80 -23.56
C LEU A 442 7.03 -17.32 -23.60
N ALA A 443 7.64 -16.53 -24.49
CA ALA A 443 7.26 -15.14 -24.70
C ALA A 443 5.80 -15.02 -25.18
N ALA A 444 5.38 -15.90 -26.10
CA ALA A 444 3.98 -15.98 -26.53
C ALA A 444 3.03 -16.31 -25.36
N MET A 445 3.41 -17.24 -24.48
CA MET A 445 2.64 -17.58 -23.28
C MET A 445 2.53 -16.40 -22.30
N VAL A 446 3.62 -15.65 -22.07
CA VAL A 446 3.59 -14.44 -21.23
C VAL A 446 2.66 -13.37 -21.82
N MET A 447 2.74 -13.14 -23.14
CA MET A 447 1.83 -12.21 -23.82
C MET A 447 0.37 -12.64 -23.67
N GLN A 448 0.08 -13.95 -23.77
CA GLN A 448 -1.26 -14.50 -23.58
C GLN A 448 -1.78 -14.27 -22.17
N LEU A 449 -0.97 -14.56 -21.14
CA LEU A 449 -1.36 -14.34 -19.74
C LEU A 449 -1.62 -12.85 -19.46
N LEU A 450 -0.73 -11.96 -19.92
CA LEU A 450 -0.92 -10.51 -19.81
C LEU A 450 -2.19 -10.04 -20.54
N GLY A 451 -2.46 -10.59 -21.72
CA GLY A 451 -3.67 -10.29 -22.48
C GLY A 451 -4.94 -10.72 -21.75
N VAL A 452 -4.94 -11.90 -21.13
CA VAL A 452 -6.07 -12.39 -20.32
C VAL A 452 -6.29 -11.51 -19.09
N ILE A 453 -5.23 -11.08 -18.41
CA ILE A 453 -5.31 -10.11 -17.29
C ILE A 453 -6.08 -8.85 -17.74
N GLY A 454 -5.75 -8.31 -18.92
CA GLY A 454 -6.43 -7.13 -19.46
C GLY A 454 -7.88 -7.38 -19.89
N ILE A 455 -8.17 -8.50 -20.54
CA ILE A 455 -9.54 -8.85 -21.00
C ILE A 455 -10.48 -9.11 -19.82
N LEU A 456 -9.98 -9.74 -18.76
CA LEU A 456 -10.74 -9.99 -17.53
C LEU A 456 -10.89 -8.75 -16.65
N GLY A 457 -10.25 -7.63 -17.00
CA GLY A 457 -10.28 -6.40 -16.20
C GLY A 457 -9.54 -6.53 -14.87
N ILE A 458 -8.60 -7.46 -14.76
CA ILE A 458 -7.77 -7.61 -13.56
C ILE A 458 -6.74 -6.48 -13.55
N LYS A 459 -6.72 -5.70 -12.47
CA LYS A 459 -5.77 -4.61 -12.30
C LYS A 459 -4.35 -5.15 -12.10
N LEU A 460 -3.38 -4.53 -12.77
CA LEU A 460 -1.97 -4.88 -12.66
C LEU A 460 -1.40 -4.27 -11.38
N SER A 461 -1.08 -5.13 -10.43
CA SER A 461 -0.30 -4.79 -9.23
C SER A 461 0.99 -5.60 -9.18
N ALA A 462 1.80 -5.39 -8.13
CA ALA A 462 3.01 -6.17 -7.92
C ALA A 462 2.73 -7.69 -7.82
N ILE A 463 1.53 -8.10 -7.38
CA ILE A 463 1.18 -9.52 -7.20
C ILE A 463 1.04 -10.23 -8.57
N PRO A 464 0.15 -9.82 -9.51
CA PRO A 464 0.13 -10.39 -10.85
C PRO A 464 1.46 -10.28 -11.60
N ALA A 465 2.23 -9.21 -11.38
CA ALA A 465 3.55 -9.03 -11.97
C ALA A 465 4.53 -10.17 -11.58
N VAL A 466 4.58 -10.53 -10.29
CA VAL A 466 5.38 -11.66 -9.81
C VAL A 466 4.85 -12.99 -10.34
N LEU A 467 3.53 -13.18 -10.38
CA LEU A 467 2.91 -14.39 -10.92
C LEU A 467 3.25 -14.63 -12.39
N LEU A 468 3.41 -13.57 -13.20
CA LEU A 468 3.87 -13.69 -14.59
C LEU A 468 5.30 -14.20 -14.69
N ILE A 469 6.20 -13.74 -13.81
CA ILE A 469 7.59 -14.23 -13.76
C ILE A 469 7.61 -15.70 -13.33
N VAL A 470 6.80 -16.09 -12.35
CA VAL A 470 6.64 -17.49 -11.93
C VAL A 470 6.08 -18.35 -13.08
N ALA A 471 5.14 -17.83 -13.84
CA ALA A 471 4.57 -18.52 -14.99
C ALA A 471 5.63 -18.84 -16.06
N VAL A 472 6.63 -17.97 -16.27
CA VAL A 472 7.79 -18.28 -17.14
C VAL A 472 8.49 -19.56 -16.66
N GLY A 473 8.82 -19.65 -15.38
CA GLY A 473 9.49 -20.82 -14.80
C GLY A 473 8.67 -22.11 -14.92
N ILE A 474 7.36 -22.03 -14.66
CA ILE A 474 6.45 -23.16 -14.84
C ILE A 474 6.34 -23.55 -16.34
N GLY A 475 6.32 -22.56 -17.24
CA GLY A 475 6.27 -22.77 -18.67
C GLY A 475 7.48 -23.54 -19.22
N VAL A 476 8.68 -23.27 -18.69
CA VAL A 476 9.90 -23.98 -19.07
C VAL A 476 9.72 -25.49 -18.89
N HIS A 477 9.18 -25.93 -17.75
CA HIS A 477 8.97 -27.36 -17.48
C HIS A 477 8.17 -28.05 -18.62
N PHE A 478 7.07 -27.44 -19.09
CA PHE A 478 6.26 -28.02 -20.16
C PHE A 478 6.98 -28.03 -21.53
N THR A 479 7.70 -26.95 -21.86
CA THR A 479 8.38 -26.83 -23.16
C THR A 479 9.59 -27.75 -23.28
N VAL A 480 10.38 -27.91 -22.20
CA VAL A 480 11.60 -28.72 -22.21
C VAL A 480 11.33 -30.20 -22.40
N HIS A 481 10.34 -30.76 -21.70
CA HIS A 481 9.99 -32.19 -21.85
C HIS A 481 9.56 -32.53 -23.28
N ILE A 482 8.83 -31.63 -23.95
CA ILE A 482 8.41 -31.84 -25.35
C ILE A 482 9.60 -31.75 -26.30
N CYS A 483 10.54 -30.81 -26.07
CA CYS A 483 11.72 -30.64 -26.91
C CYS A 483 12.74 -31.78 -26.75
N LEU A 484 13.02 -32.24 -25.53
CA LEU A 484 13.99 -33.29 -25.26
C LEU A 484 13.55 -34.67 -25.79
N VAL A 485 12.26 -34.96 -25.79
CA VAL A 485 11.72 -36.23 -26.33
C VAL A 485 12.03 -36.39 -27.83
N ARG A 486 12.34 -35.31 -28.55
CA ARG A 486 12.63 -35.33 -29.99
C ARG A 486 14.05 -35.78 -30.33
N GLU A 487 15.01 -35.73 -29.40
CA GLU A 487 16.42 -36.08 -29.68
C GLU A 487 16.78 -37.54 -29.35
N GLY A 488 15.83 -38.33 -28.82
CA GLY A 488 16.03 -39.73 -28.43
C GLY A 488 15.71 -40.79 -29.48
N THR A 489 15.60 -40.46 -30.77
CA THR A 489 15.34 -41.42 -31.86
C THR A 489 16.41 -41.40 -32.93
#